data_AF-F3CGN7-F1
#
_entry.id   AF-F3CGN7-F1
#
_cell.length_a   1.000
_cell.length_b   1.000
_cell.length_c   1.000
_cell.angle_alpha   90.00
_cell.angle_beta   90.00
_cell.angle_gamma   90.00
#
_symmetry.space_group_name_H-M   'P 1'
#
loop_
_entity.id
_entity.type
_entity.pdbx_description
1 polymer ?
#
loop_
_entity_poly.entity_id
_entity_poly.type
_entity_poly.pdbx_seq_one_letter_code
_entity_poly.pdbx_strand_id
1 'polypeptide(L)' 'RPFYRRQGNNMTDTVRLVLADDHEVTRTGFVSLLAGHPEFEVVGQAADGQQAIDLCQELQPDIAILDIRM' A
#
# COMPACT_ATOMS: atom_id res chain seq x y z
N ARG A 1 -4.22 17.65 11.84
CA ARG A 1 -5.20 17.53 10.73
C ARG A 1 -4.82 16.26 9.98
N PRO A 2 -5.54 15.14 10.08
CA PRO A 2 -5.10 13.91 9.43
C PRO A 2 -5.24 14.08 7.92
N PHE A 3 -4.18 13.69 7.22
CA PHE A 3 -3.98 13.85 5.77
C PHE A 3 -4.77 12.80 4.97
N TYR A 4 -6.10 12.87 5.01
CA TYR A 4 -6.93 12.15 4.02
C TYR A 4 -7.87 13.14 3.35
N ARG A 5 -7.41 13.75 2.26
CA ARG A 5 -8.29 14.40 1.29
C ARG A 5 -7.90 13.93 -0.11
N ARG A 6 -8.68 12.97 -0.61
CA ARG A 6 -8.94 12.83 -2.04
C ARG A 6 -10.39 13.24 -2.26
N GLN A 7 -10.62 14.52 -2.59
CA GLN A 7 -11.88 14.94 -3.20
C GLN A 7 -11.77 14.62 -4.68
N GLY A 8 -12.50 13.60 -5.13
CA GLY A 8 -12.52 13.17 -6.53
C GLY A 8 -12.12 11.71 -6.69
N ASN A 9 -13.02 10.82 -6.30
CA ASN A 9 -13.26 9.61 -7.08
C ASN A 9 -14.64 9.07 -6.76
N ASN A 10 -15.34 8.63 -7.80
CA ASN A 10 -16.56 7.86 -7.65
C ASN A 10 -16.25 6.62 -6.80
N MET A 11 -17.24 6.05 -6.11
CA MET A 11 -17.16 4.79 -5.35
C MET A 11 -16.70 3.55 -6.18
N THR A 12 -16.26 3.78 -7.42
CA THR A 12 -15.90 2.80 -8.45
C THR A 12 -14.39 2.60 -8.61
N ASP A 13 -13.55 3.45 -8.00
CA ASP A 13 -12.12 3.43 -8.28
C ASP A 13 -11.35 2.73 -7.16
N THR A 14 -10.58 1.72 -7.56
CA THR A 14 -9.73 0.89 -6.70
C THR A 14 -8.69 1.73 -5.96
N VAL A 15 -8.56 1.50 -4.66
CA VAL A 15 -7.58 2.14 -3.78
C VAL A 15 -6.24 1.42 -3.91
N ARG A 16 -5.20 2.17 -4.30
CA ARG A 16 -3.87 1.63 -4.61
C ARG A 16 -2.96 1.66 -3.38
N LEU A 17 -2.35 0.52 -3.03
CA LEU A 17 -1.54 0.36 -1.82
C LEU A 17 -0.09 -0.05 -2.11
N VAL A 18 0.83 0.47 -1.31
CA VAL A 18 2.19 -0.09 -1.14
C VAL A 18 2.31 -0.72 0.25
N LEU A 19 2.92 -1.91 0.33
CA LEU A 19 3.24 -2.59 1.58
C LEU A 19 4.75 -2.55 1.83
N ALA A 20 5.19 -2.16 3.03
CA ALA A 20 6.60 -2.20 3.43
C ALA A 20 6.75 -2.97 4.73
N ASP A 21 7.50 -4.07 4.70
CA ASP A 21 7.76 -4.96 5.83
C ASP A 21 8.99 -5.82 5.48
N ASP A 22 9.92 -6.05 6.41
CA ASP A 22 11.12 -6.86 6.17
C ASP A 22 10.83 -8.38 6.15
N HIS A 23 9.64 -8.80 6.57
CA HIS A 23 9.20 -10.20 6.58
C HIS A 23 8.27 -10.51 5.39
N GLU A 24 8.77 -11.32 4.45
CA GLU A 24 8.02 -11.78 3.26
C GLU A 24 6.70 -12.48 3.60
N VAL A 25 6.67 -13.25 4.69
CA VAL A 25 5.46 -13.95 5.16
C VAL A 25 4.35 -12.95 5.50
N THR A 26 4.70 -11.83 6.15
CA THR A 26 3.74 -10.77 6.48
C THR A 26 3.17 -10.13 5.22
N ARG A 27 4.03 -9.76 4.27
CA ARG A 27 3.59 -9.17 2.99
C ARG A 27 2.67 -10.12 2.22
N THR A 28 3.02 -11.40 2.14
CA THR A 28 2.21 -12.44 1.49
C THR A 28 0.85 -12.60 2.18
N GLY A 29 0.82 -12.54 3.52
CA GLY A 29 -0.41 -12.56 4.31
C GLY A 29 -1.33 -11.38 4.01
N PHE A 30 -0.78 -10.16 3.92
CA PHE A 30 -1.54 -8.97 3.54
C PHE A 30 -2.11 -9.06 2.13
N VAL A 31 -1.30 -9.46 1.14
CA VAL A 31 -1.77 -9.64 -0.25
C VAL A 31 -2.91 -10.67 -0.29
N SER A 32 -2.76 -11.78 0.42
CA SER A 32 -3.79 -12.83 0.49
C SER A 32 -5.09 -12.33 1.15
N LEU A 33 -4.97 -11.53 2.22
CA LEU A 33 -6.10 -10.93 2.90
C LEU A 33 -6.85 -9.94 1.99
N LEU A 34 -6.12 -9.17 1.18
CA LEU A 34 -6.70 -8.18 0.28
C LEU A 34 -7.24 -8.77 -1.04
N ALA A 35 -6.86 -10.00 -1.41
CA ALA A 35 -7.28 -10.62 -2.67
C ALA A 35 -8.82 -10.78 -2.82
N GLY A 36 -9.56 -10.82 -1.71
CA GLY A 36 -11.03 -10.87 -1.70
C GLY A 36 -11.73 -9.51 -1.76
N HIS A 37 -10.96 -8.42 -1.80
CA HIS A 37 -11.45 -7.04 -1.67
C HIS A 37 -11.12 -6.24 -2.94
N PRO A 38 -12.00 -6.24 -3.97
CA PRO A 38 -11.73 -5.58 -5.26
C PRO A 38 -11.61 -4.05 -5.17
N GLU A 39 -12.01 -3.47 -4.04
CA GLU A 39 -11.79 -2.05 -3.71
C GLU A 39 -10.30 -1.73 -3.43
N PHE A 40 -9.44 -2.74 -3.29
CA PHE A 40 -8.01 -2.58 -3.00
C PHE A 40 -7.12 -3.25 -4.06
N GLU A 41 -6.00 -2.61 -4.37
CA GLU A 41 -4.96 -3.16 -5.23
C GLU A 41 -3.58 -2.91 -4.61
N VAL A 42 -2.81 -3.98 -4.36
CA VAL A 42 -1.41 -3.85 -3.94
C VAL A 42 -0.55 -3.61 -5.17
N VAL A 43 -0.11 -2.37 -5.35
CA VAL A 43 0.67 -1.92 -6.52
C VAL A 43 2.18 -2.06 -6.32
N GLY A 44 2.65 -2.24 -5.08
CA GLY A 44 4.07 -2.40 -4.78
C GLY A 44 4.33 -3.01 -3.41
N GLN A 45 5.49 -3.66 -3.27
CA GLN A 45 5.96 -4.26 -2.03
C GLN A 45 7.43 -3.90 -1.80
N ALA A 46 7.76 -3.50 -0.58
CA ALA A 46 9.10 -3.13 -0.14
C ALA A 46 9.56 -4.00 1.04
N ALA A 47 10.86 -4.32 1.06
CA ALA A 47 11.53 -5.01 2.16
C ALA A 47 12.25 -4.06 3.13
N ASP A 48 12.37 -2.77 2.76
CA ASP A 48 13.00 -1.74 3.58
C ASP A 48 12.38 -0.36 3.31
N GLY A 49 12.75 0.62 4.15
CA GLY A 49 12.20 1.97 4.09
C GLY A 49 12.62 2.76 2.84
N GLN A 50 13.83 2.53 2.31
CA GLN A 50 14.28 3.23 1.12
C GLN A 50 13.50 2.75 -0.11
N GLN A 51 13.35 1.43 -0.26
CA GLN A 51 12.53 0.84 -1.30
C GLN A 51 11.06 1.30 -1.19
N ALA A 52 10.54 1.45 0.03
CA ALA A 52 9.19 1.97 0.24
C ALA A 52 9.05 3.42 -0.27
N ILE A 53 10.04 4.29 -0.01
CA ILE A 53 10.06 5.67 -0.51
C ILE A 53 10.10 5.69 -2.04
N ASP A 54 11.00 4.91 -2.65
CA ASP A 54 11.18 4.86 -4.09
C ASP A 54 9.88 4.39 -4.78
N LEU A 55 9.26 3.33 -4.26
CA LEU A 55 7.97 2.83 -4.76
C LEU A 55 6.84 3.84 -4.56
N CYS A 56 6.80 4.57 -3.45
CA CYS A 56 5.78 5.60 -3.25
C CYS A 56 5.94 6.75 -4.26
N GLN A 57 7.17 7.14 -4.58
CA GLN A 57 7.45 8.17 -5.57
C GLN A 57 7.09 7.73 -6.98
N GLU A 58 7.45 6.50 -7.36
CA GLU A 58 7.19 5.93 -8.68
C GLU A 58 5.70 5.64 -8.89
N LEU A 59 5.07 4.94 -7.94
CA LEU A 59 3.73 4.40 -8.11
C LEU A 59 2.63 5.37 -7.69
N GLN A 60 2.95 6.41 -6.92
CA GLN A 60 1.98 7.37 -6.36
C GLN A 60 0.75 6.65 -5.76
N PRO A 61 0.94 5.76 -4.77
CA PRO A 61 -0.17 5.02 -4.16
C PRO A 61 -1.08 5.95 -3.36
N ASP A 62 -2.32 5.53 -3.14
CA ASP A 62 -3.25 6.22 -2.25
C ASP A 62 -2.84 6.02 -0.78
N ILE A 63 -2.33 4.83 -0.46
CA ILE A 63 -2.01 4.39 0.89
C ILE A 63 -0.66 3.67 0.88
N ALA A 64 0.16 3.93 1.90
CA ALA A 64 1.29 3.07 2.24
C ALA A 64 1.05 2.44 3.62
N ILE A 65 1.22 1.13 3.73
CA ILE A 65 1.22 0.40 5.00
C ILE A 65 2.68 0.05 5.29
N LEU A 66 3.21 0.56 6.41
CA LEU A 66 4.60 0.36 6.80
C LEU A 66 4.68 -0.37 8.14
N ASP A 67 5.55 -1.38 8.20
CA ASP A 67 6.09 -1.85 9.47
C ASP A 67 7.04 -0.79 10.06
N ILE A 68 6.90 -0.57 11.37
CA ILE A 68 7.68 0.42 12.12
C ILE A 68 8.93 -0.17 12.75
N ARG A 69 9.10 -1.50 12.71
CA ARG A 69 10.23 -2.24 13.30
C ARG A 69 11.28 -2.66 12.28
N MET A 70 10.95 -2.54 11.00
CA MET A 70 11.85 -2.61 9.84
C MET A 70 13.15 -1.83 10.02
#